data_AF-A0A2T7Q9G4-F1
#
_entry.id   AF-A0A2T7Q9G4-F1
#
_cell.length_a   1.000
_cell.length_b   1.000
_cell.length_c   1.000
_cell.angle_alpha   90.00
_cell.angle_beta   90.00
_cell.angle_gamma   90.00
#
_symmetry.space_group_name_H-M   'P 1'
#
loop_
_entity.id
_entity.type
_entity.pdbx_description
1 polymer ?
#
loop_
_entity_poly.entity_id
_entity_poly.type
_entity_poly.pdbx_seq_one_letter_code
_entity_poly.pdbx_strand_id
1 'polypeptide(L)'
;MKTLPIISVFIYSTLLGCSTGQPNSDNKTDSTKHIEKIDTTDFVQQSIDELRNEFLSQYSKPILIDTSFIDSDIKYQVLFRHESSNDSGIVVPARYDFDTHKDFVTYNLISELTLLSDNDTLFHTTITKSLFDRLLSTELRQHATLLYPNFYIANDTIKLHYSISIPTTDVGIGATIKFAKNGSYIIED
;
A
#
# COMPACT_ATOMS: atom_id res chain seq x y z
N MET A 1 46.43 38.57 9.40
CA MET A 1 45.42 37.49 9.31
C MET A 1 45.58 36.59 10.53
N LYS A 2 44.57 36.53 11.40
CA LYS A 2 44.58 35.75 12.64
C LYS A 2 43.90 34.41 12.39
N THR A 3 44.59 33.31 12.64
CA THR A 3 44.05 31.94 12.64
C THR A 3 43.47 31.62 14.01
N LEU A 4 42.19 31.21 14.08
CA LEU A 4 41.57 30.65 15.28
C LEU A 4 41.76 29.12 15.33
N PRO A 5 42.00 28.52 16.51
CA PRO A 5 42.06 27.08 16.66
C PRO A 5 40.67 26.45 16.87
N ILE A 6 40.50 25.28 16.24
CA ILE A 6 39.35 24.37 16.33
C ILE A 6 39.51 23.52 17.60
N ILE A 7 38.50 23.51 18.47
CA ILE A 7 38.43 22.62 19.64
C ILE A 7 37.45 21.49 19.31
N SER A 8 37.99 20.32 18.98
CA SER A 8 37.23 19.06 18.90
C SER A 8 37.14 18.42 20.28
N VAL A 9 35.92 18.26 20.79
CA VAL A 9 35.64 17.46 21.99
C VAL A 9 35.03 16.13 21.54
N PHE A 10 35.82 15.06 21.64
CA PHE A 10 35.36 13.68 21.50
C PHE A 10 34.84 13.20 22.86
N ILE A 11 33.55 12.87 22.95
CA ILE A 11 32.98 12.18 24.11
C ILE A 11 32.80 10.71 23.74
N TYR A 12 33.70 9.87 24.26
CA TYR A 12 33.53 8.42 24.30
C TYR A 12 32.60 8.07 25.47
N SER A 13 31.52 7.35 25.19
CA SER A 13 30.71 6.68 26.22
C SER A 13 30.58 5.21 25.85
N THR A 14 31.48 4.41 26.42
CA THR A 14 31.38 2.95 26.44
C THR A 14 30.54 2.54 27.65
N LEU A 15 29.42 1.86 27.43
CA LEU A 15 28.78 1.05 28.47
C LEU A 15 28.81 -0.41 28.06
N LEU A 16 29.70 -1.13 28.74
CA LEU A 16 29.78 -2.58 28.84
C LEU A 16 28.58 -3.08 29.67
N GLY A 17 27.88 -4.08 29.16
CA GLY A 17 26.84 -4.81 29.89
C GLY A 17 26.78 -6.25 29.41
N CYS A 18 27.75 -7.06 29.80
CA CYS A 18 27.67 -8.53 29.70
C CYS A 18 26.93 -9.07 30.93
N SER A 19 25.84 -9.80 30.72
CA SER A 19 25.24 -10.68 31.72
C SER A 19 25.27 -12.10 31.18
N THR A 20 26.12 -12.93 31.81
CA THR A 20 26.20 -14.38 31.61
C THR A 20 25.36 -15.07 32.67
N GLY A 21 24.30 -15.76 32.25
CA GLY A 21 23.61 -16.78 33.04
C GLY A 21 23.68 -18.12 32.28
N GLN A 22 24.33 -19.11 32.88
CA GLN A 22 24.47 -20.48 32.36
C GLN A 22 23.69 -21.45 33.29
N PRO A 23 23.66 -22.76 33.00
CA PRO A 23 22.64 -23.49 32.26
C PRO A 23 21.77 -24.36 33.20
N ASN A 24 20.65 -24.92 32.70
CA ASN A 24 20.33 -26.33 33.01
C ASN A 24 19.13 -26.92 32.23
N SER A 25 19.39 -28.15 31.81
CA SER A 25 18.51 -29.31 31.78
C SER A 25 17.42 -29.42 30.72
N ASP A 26 17.71 -30.33 29.80
CA ASP A 26 16.81 -31.24 29.09
C ASP A 26 15.39 -31.37 29.67
N ASN A 27 14.39 -31.15 28.81
CA ASN A 27 13.23 -32.03 28.71
C ASN A 27 12.67 -31.96 27.29
N LYS A 28 13.00 -33.00 26.53
CA LYS A 28 12.40 -33.35 25.26
C LYS A 28 10.97 -33.82 25.53
N THR A 29 10.01 -32.91 25.44
CA THR A 29 8.58 -33.26 25.44
C THR A 29 8.08 -33.22 24.01
N ASP A 30 7.87 -34.41 23.46
CA ASP A 30 7.19 -34.67 22.20
C ASP A 30 5.77 -34.08 22.28
N SER A 31 5.52 -32.96 21.60
CA SER A 31 4.19 -32.32 21.55
C SER A 31 3.37 -32.91 20.41
N THR A 32 3.15 -34.22 20.43
CA THR A 32 1.99 -34.79 19.76
C THR A 32 0.77 -34.65 20.69
N LYS A 33 0.32 -33.41 20.91
CA LYS A 33 -0.96 -33.15 21.55
C LYS A 33 -2.06 -33.47 20.52
N HIS A 34 -2.82 -34.49 20.87
CA HIS A 34 -4.11 -34.86 20.31
C HIS A 34 -4.88 -33.63 19.78
N ILE A 35 -5.18 -33.62 18.48
CA ILE A 35 -6.09 -32.64 17.87
C ILE A 35 -7.46 -32.88 18.49
N GLU A 36 -7.79 -32.13 19.54
CA GLU A 36 -9.18 -31.90 19.88
C GLU A 36 -9.82 -31.20 18.69
N LYS A 37 -11.00 -31.70 18.28
CA LYS A 37 -11.81 -31.14 17.20
C LYS A 37 -11.78 -29.62 17.32
N ILE A 38 -11.23 -28.96 16.31
CA ILE A 38 -11.44 -27.54 16.09
C ILE A 38 -12.95 -27.40 15.93
N ASP A 39 -13.58 -26.93 16.99
CA ASP A 39 -14.92 -26.35 16.95
C ASP A 39 -14.84 -25.30 15.85
N THR A 40 -15.62 -25.49 14.79
CA THR A 40 -15.80 -24.50 13.72
C THR A 40 -16.48 -23.29 14.34
N THR A 41 -15.72 -22.50 15.08
CA THR A 41 -16.12 -21.20 15.57
C THR A 41 -16.50 -20.38 14.36
N ASP A 42 -17.76 -19.98 14.34
CA ASP A 42 -18.39 -18.99 13.47
C ASP A 42 -17.37 -18.13 12.72
N PHE A 43 -17.03 -18.53 11.48
CA PHE A 43 -16.62 -17.55 10.50
C PHE A 43 -17.86 -16.67 10.31
N VAL A 44 -17.88 -15.52 11.00
CA VAL A 44 -18.84 -14.46 10.71
C VAL A 44 -18.55 -14.04 9.28
N GLN A 45 -19.27 -14.65 8.35
CA GLN A 45 -19.27 -14.28 6.95
C GLN A 45 -19.79 -12.83 6.93
N GLN A 46 -18.87 -11.89 6.75
CA GLN A 46 -19.23 -10.48 6.59
C GLN A 46 -20.29 -10.40 5.48
N SER A 47 -21.41 -9.75 5.77
CA SER A 47 -22.47 -9.63 4.77
C SER A 47 -21.98 -8.79 3.59
N ILE A 48 -22.46 -9.08 2.38
CA ILE A 48 -22.08 -8.32 1.19
C ILE A 48 -22.52 -6.84 1.33
N ASP A 49 -23.60 -6.56 2.05
CA ASP A 49 -24.00 -5.18 2.39
C ASP A 49 -22.97 -4.47 3.28
N GLU A 50 -22.33 -5.16 4.23
CA GLU A 50 -21.24 -4.59 5.03
C GLU A 50 -20.01 -4.32 4.17
N LEU A 51 -19.63 -5.24 3.28
CA LEU A 51 -18.52 -5.04 2.34
C LEU A 51 -18.78 -3.87 1.37
N ARG A 52 -20.03 -3.76 0.88
CA ARG A 52 -20.48 -2.65 0.04
C ARG A 52 -20.39 -1.33 0.81
N ASN A 53 -20.88 -1.28 2.04
CA ASN A 53 -20.82 -0.08 2.87
C ASN A 53 -19.37 0.30 3.23
N GLU A 54 -18.52 -0.67 3.52
CA GLU A 54 -17.09 -0.46 3.73
C GLU A 54 -16.44 0.15 2.50
N PHE A 55 -16.69 -0.43 1.32
CA PHE A 55 -16.21 0.08 0.04
C PHE A 55 -16.69 1.51 -0.22
N LEU A 56 -17.99 1.77 -0.08
CA LEU A 56 -18.57 3.10 -0.25
C LEU A 56 -18.00 4.11 0.76
N SER A 57 -17.64 3.68 1.97
CA SER A 57 -17.04 4.56 2.98
C SER A 57 -15.67 5.10 2.54
N GLN A 58 -14.93 4.33 1.72
CA GLN A 58 -13.63 4.76 1.17
C GLN A 58 -13.79 5.94 0.20
N TYR A 59 -14.95 6.11 -0.44
CA TYR A 59 -15.20 7.28 -1.29
C TYR A 59 -15.19 8.59 -0.55
N SER A 60 -15.50 8.57 0.75
CA SER A 60 -15.51 9.76 1.59
C SER A 60 -14.16 10.04 2.27
N LYS A 61 -13.19 9.11 2.20
CA LYS A 61 -11.96 9.16 2.99
C LYS A 61 -10.73 8.95 2.11
N PRO A 62 -10.01 10.01 1.74
CA PRO A 62 -8.77 9.86 0.99
C PRO A 62 -7.71 9.14 1.83
N ILE A 63 -6.93 8.27 1.20
CA ILE A 63 -5.68 7.76 1.77
C ILE A 63 -4.61 8.80 1.51
N LEU A 64 -4.02 9.32 2.58
CA LEU A 64 -2.98 10.33 2.55
C LEU A 64 -1.69 9.76 3.16
N ILE A 65 -0.60 9.83 2.41
CA ILE A 65 0.73 9.45 2.88
C ILE A 65 1.66 10.64 2.63
N ASP A 66 2.27 11.12 3.70
CA ASP A 66 3.35 12.10 3.68
C ASP A 66 4.55 11.48 4.38
N THR A 67 5.59 11.17 3.62
CA THR A 67 6.78 10.50 4.13
C THR A 67 8.03 11.07 3.50
N SER A 68 9.19 10.78 4.08
CA SER A 68 10.47 11.21 3.54
C SER A 68 11.51 10.12 3.69
N PHE A 69 12.48 10.12 2.78
CA PHE A 69 13.64 9.23 2.82
C PHE A 69 14.89 10.01 2.40
N ILE A 70 16.04 9.50 2.80
CA ILE A 70 17.34 10.07 2.43
C ILE A 70 18.01 9.08 1.48
N ASP A 71 18.52 9.59 0.36
CA ASP A 71 19.45 8.87 -0.49
C ASP A 71 20.57 9.81 -0.92
N SER A 72 21.82 9.32 -0.87
CA SER A 72 23.01 10.08 -1.28
C SER A 72 23.08 11.48 -0.65
N ASP A 73 22.77 11.57 0.66
CA ASP A 73 22.70 12.81 1.45
C ASP A 73 21.62 13.83 1.00
N ILE A 74 20.77 13.48 0.04
CA ILE A 74 19.64 14.29 -0.41
C ILE A 74 18.37 13.80 0.28
N LYS A 75 17.60 14.72 0.87
CA LYS A 75 16.30 14.41 1.48
C LYS A 75 15.20 14.52 0.42
N TYR A 76 14.48 13.43 0.24
CA TYR A 76 13.30 13.36 -0.61
C TYR A 76 12.03 13.33 0.23
N GLN A 77 11.00 14.08 -0.16
CA GLN A 77 9.65 13.99 0.41
C GLN A 77 8.69 13.40 -0.62
N VAL A 78 7.89 12.43 -0.21
CA VAL A 78 6.88 11.78 -1.02
C VAL A 78 5.51 12.12 -0.46
N LEU A 79 4.69 12.73 -1.30
CA LEU A 79 3.29 13.02 -1.02
C LEU A 79 2.42 12.13 -1.91
N PHE A 80 1.57 11.32 -1.30
CA PHE A 80 0.65 10.45 -2.00
C PHE A 80 -0.77 10.66 -1.49
N ARG A 81 -1.69 10.84 -2.43
CA ARG A 81 -3.14 10.95 -2.18
C ARG A 81 -3.85 9.93 -3.04
N HIS A 82 -4.77 9.16 -2.46
CA HIS A 82 -5.63 8.24 -3.19
C HIS A 82 -7.08 8.43 -2.77
N GLU A 83 -7.96 8.69 -3.74
CA GLU A 83 -9.31 9.13 -3.47
C GLU A 83 -10.28 8.81 -4.62
N SER A 84 -11.57 8.95 -4.33
CA SER A 84 -12.62 8.97 -5.35
C SER A 84 -12.46 10.18 -6.25
N SER A 85 -12.46 9.94 -7.56
CA SER A 85 -12.56 10.97 -8.59
C SER A 85 -13.89 11.74 -8.55
N ASN A 86 -14.88 11.21 -7.81
CA ASN A 86 -16.26 11.71 -7.77
C ASN A 86 -16.95 11.77 -9.14
N ASP A 87 -16.43 11.02 -10.12
CA ASP A 87 -17.14 10.71 -11.35
C ASP A 87 -18.03 9.47 -11.14
N SER A 88 -19.27 9.48 -11.60
CA SER A 88 -20.09 8.25 -11.66
C SER A 88 -19.61 7.37 -12.83
N GLY A 89 -18.31 7.06 -12.87
CA GLY A 89 -17.63 6.57 -14.05
C GLY A 89 -17.64 5.06 -14.24
N ILE A 90 -18.11 4.28 -13.25
CA ILE A 90 -18.12 2.82 -13.33
C ILE A 90 -19.55 2.31 -13.14
N VAL A 91 -20.05 1.58 -14.13
CA VAL A 91 -21.25 0.75 -14.01
C VAL A 91 -20.80 -0.68 -13.79
N VAL A 92 -21.14 -1.26 -12.65
CA VAL A 92 -20.89 -2.66 -12.33
C VAL A 92 -22.14 -3.47 -12.71
N PRO A 93 -22.04 -4.42 -13.65
CA PRO A 93 -23.18 -5.20 -14.09
C PRO A 93 -23.77 -6.11 -13.00
N ALA A 94 -25.07 -6.36 -13.07
CA ALA A 94 -25.85 -7.24 -12.18
C ALA A 94 -25.23 -8.61 -11.94
N ARG A 95 -24.52 -9.17 -12.93
CA ARG A 95 -23.86 -10.48 -12.81
C ARG A 95 -22.74 -10.52 -11.76
N TYR A 96 -22.27 -9.36 -11.30
CA TYR A 96 -21.26 -9.20 -10.26
C TYR A 96 -21.88 -8.80 -8.90
N ASP A 97 -23.18 -8.50 -8.86
CA ASP A 97 -23.93 -8.23 -7.63
C ASP A 97 -24.83 -9.42 -7.31
N PHE A 98 -24.27 -10.38 -6.58
CA PHE A 98 -24.97 -11.63 -6.23
C PHE A 98 -26.11 -11.44 -5.23
N ASP A 99 -26.23 -10.28 -4.59
CA ASP A 99 -27.34 -10.00 -3.68
C ASP A 99 -28.52 -9.45 -4.47
N THR A 100 -28.31 -8.29 -5.09
CA THR A 100 -29.41 -7.51 -5.63
C THR A 100 -29.74 -7.90 -7.06
N HIS A 101 -28.79 -8.55 -7.77
CA HIS A 101 -28.87 -8.87 -9.19
C HIS A 101 -29.23 -7.64 -10.03
N LYS A 102 -28.74 -6.46 -9.62
CA LYS A 102 -28.94 -5.18 -10.32
C LYS A 102 -27.59 -4.57 -10.64
N ASP A 103 -27.57 -3.82 -11.73
CA ASP A 103 -26.44 -2.94 -12.02
C ASP A 103 -26.34 -1.90 -10.90
N PHE A 104 -25.11 -1.59 -10.49
CA PHE A 104 -24.85 -0.48 -9.57
C PHE A 104 -23.78 0.45 -10.12
N VAL A 105 -23.90 1.72 -9.75
CA VAL A 105 -23.00 2.77 -10.21
C VAL A 105 -22.06 3.16 -9.09
N THR A 106 -20.79 3.33 -9.44
CA THR A 106 -19.73 3.59 -8.49
C THR A 106 -18.64 4.45 -9.11
N TYR A 107 -17.71 4.93 -8.29
CA TYR A 107 -16.72 5.94 -8.70
C TYR A 107 -15.38 5.33 -9.08
N ASN A 108 -14.68 5.95 -10.05
CA ASN A 108 -13.27 5.66 -10.26
C ASN A 108 -12.44 6.14 -9.06
N LEU A 109 -11.45 5.36 -8.68
CA LEU A 109 -10.42 5.77 -7.72
C LEU A 109 -9.16 6.18 -8.49
N ILE A 110 -8.55 7.27 -8.04
CA ILE A 110 -7.34 7.84 -8.63
C ILE A 110 -6.29 8.03 -7.54
N SER A 111 -5.02 8.03 -7.93
CA SER A 111 -3.95 8.48 -7.04
C SER A 111 -3.18 9.65 -7.64
N GLU A 112 -2.68 10.51 -6.77
CA GLU A 112 -1.66 11.51 -7.08
C GLU A 112 -0.40 11.16 -6.30
N LEU A 113 0.74 11.22 -6.98
CA LEU A 113 2.06 11.01 -6.39
C LEU A 113 2.95 12.21 -6.73
N THR A 114 3.51 12.84 -5.70
CA THR A 114 4.47 13.94 -5.82
C THR A 114 5.76 13.58 -5.11
N LEU A 115 6.88 13.78 -5.80
CA LEU A 115 8.22 13.68 -5.22
C LEU A 115 8.87 15.06 -5.18
N LEU A 116 9.35 15.44 -4.00
CA LEU A 116 10.03 16.71 -3.76
C LEU A 116 11.47 16.46 -3.30
N SER A 117 12.38 17.38 -3.62
CA SER A 117 13.74 17.48 -3.08
C SER A 117 14.03 18.93 -2.75
N ASP A 118 14.43 19.24 -1.51
CA ASP A 118 14.67 20.63 -1.06
C ASP A 118 13.52 21.61 -1.36
N ASN A 119 12.28 21.12 -1.32
CA ASN A 119 11.02 21.79 -1.70
C ASN A 119 10.79 22.01 -3.19
N ASP A 120 11.71 21.60 -4.07
CA ASP A 120 11.49 21.57 -5.51
C ASP A 120 10.76 20.29 -5.92
N THR A 121 9.77 20.40 -6.80
CA THR A 121 9.05 19.25 -7.36
C THR A 121 9.90 18.55 -8.41
N LEU A 122 10.34 17.34 -8.11
CA LEU A 122 11.04 16.47 -9.07
C LEU A 122 10.06 15.88 -10.08
N PHE A 123 8.92 15.38 -9.60
CA PHE A 123 7.81 15.00 -10.45
C PHE A 123 6.48 15.03 -9.70
N HIS A 124 5.40 15.19 -10.47
CA HIS A 124 4.03 15.02 -10.05
C HIS A 124 3.31 14.18 -11.11
N THR A 125 2.60 13.13 -10.69
CA THR A 125 1.89 12.23 -11.61
C THR A 125 0.54 11.82 -11.06
N THR A 126 -0.43 11.72 -11.95
CA THR A 126 -1.74 11.12 -11.67
C THR A 126 -1.73 9.67 -12.15
N ILE A 127 -2.07 8.76 -11.25
CA ILE A 127 -2.18 7.32 -11.51
C ILE A 127 -3.66 7.01 -11.62
N THR A 128 -4.07 6.55 -12.79
CA THR A 128 -5.42 6.10 -13.07
C THR A 128 -5.38 4.68 -13.62
N LYS A 129 -6.53 4.00 -13.63
CA LYS A 129 -6.64 2.63 -14.14
C LYS A 129 -6.08 2.49 -15.57
N SER A 130 -6.21 3.52 -16.41
CA SER A 130 -5.79 3.46 -17.81
C SER A 130 -4.27 3.29 -18.00
N LEU A 131 -3.45 3.65 -17.00
CA LEU A 131 -2.02 3.34 -17.03
C LEU A 131 -1.75 1.83 -17.11
N PHE A 132 -2.69 1.01 -16.62
CA PHE A 132 -2.58 -0.44 -16.58
C PHE A 132 -3.30 -1.13 -17.74
N ASP A 133 -3.86 -0.41 -18.72
CA ASP A 133 -4.75 -0.97 -19.77
C ASP A 133 -4.18 -2.18 -20.53
N ARG A 134 -2.85 -2.25 -20.65
CA ARG A 134 -2.13 -3.35 -21.32
C ARG A 134 -2.19 -4.66 -20.53
N LEU A 135 -2.42 -4.60 -19.22
CA LEU A 135 -2.58 -5.76 -18.33
C LEU A 135 -4.05 -6.18 -18.17
N LEU A 136 -4.98 -5.29 -18.49
CA LEU A 136 -6.40 -5.49 -18.16
C LEU A 136 -7.14 -6.28 -19.24
N SER A 137 -8.01 -7.19 -18.81
CA SER A 137 -9.04 -7.77 -19.69
C SER A 137 -10.08 -6.71 -20.06
N THR A 138 -10.95 -7.01 -21.02
CA THR A 138 -12.04 -6.10 -21.40
C THR A 138 -12.97 -5.81 -20.24
N GLU A 139 -13.28 -6.81 -19.42
CA GLU A 139 -14.12 -6.70 -18.24
C GLU A 139 -13.50 -5.77 -17.20
N LEU A 140 -12.20 -5.92 -16.91
CA LEU A 140 -11.51 -5.06 -15.94
C LEU A 140 -11.37 -3.62 -16.44
N ARG A 141 -11.08 -3.44 -17.74
CA ARG A 141 -11.08 -2.10 -18.36
C ARG A 141 -12.42 -1.38 -18.18
N GLN A 142 -13.53 -2.09 -18.23
CA GLN A 142 -14.87 -1.51 -18.14
C GLN A 142 -15.35 -1.32 -16.70
N HIS A 143 -15.09 -2.30 -15.83
CA HIS A 143 -15.81 -2.40 -14.55
C HIS A 143 -14.91 -2.33 -13.31
N ALA A 144 -13.58 -2.43 -13.46
CA ALA A 144 -12.67 -2.38 -12.32
C ALA A 144 -12.30 -0.94 -11.91
N THR A 145 -11.74 -0.80 -10.70
CA THR A 145 -11.16 0.45 -10.17
C THR A 145 -9.83 0.15 -9.45
N LEU A 146 -9.05 1.18 -9.13
CA LEU A 146 -7.79 1.04 -8.38
C LEU A 146 -8.08 0.90 -6.89
N LEU A 147 -8.10 -0.31 -6.35
CA LEU A 147 -8.36 -0.56 -4.93
C LEU A 147 -7.08 -0.76 -4.12
N TYR A 148 -7.17 -0.43 -2.83
CA TYR A 148 -6.22 -0.83 -1.78
C TYR A 148 -4.74 -0.62 -2.15
N PRO A 149 -4.30 0.64 -2.40
CA PRO A 149 -2.90 0.91 -2.69
C PRO A 149 -2.02 0.52 -1.51
N ASN A 150 -1.06 -0.37 -1.75
CA ASN A 150 0.04 -0.64 -0.84
C ASN A 150 1.27 0.14 -1.28
N PHE A 151 1.73 1.03 -0.40
CA PHE A 151 2.83 1.96 -0.67
C PHE A 151 4.12 1.48 -0.04
N TYR A 152 5.19 1.40 -0.83
CA TYR A 152 6.52 1.00 -0.39
C TYR A 152 7.59 1.93 -0.95
N ILE A 153 8.59 2.24 -0.14
CA ILE A 153 9.81 2.92 -0.59
C ILE A 153 10.98 2.00 -0.26
N ALA A 154 11.76 1.64 -1.28
CA ALA A 154 12.98 0.84 -1.10
C ALA A 154 14.01 1.22 -2.16
N ASN A 155 15.27 1.39 -1.76
CA ASN A 155 16.43 1.55 -2.64
C ASN A 155 16.13 2.43 -3.87
N ASP A 156 15.76 3.68 -3.61
CA ASP A 156 15.52 4.72 -4.64
C ASP A 156 14.25 4.57 -5.49
N THR A 157 13.42 3.58 -5.18
CA THR A 157 12.21 3.29 -5.93
C THR A 157 10.98 3.50 -5.06
N ILE A 158 10.01 4.24 -5.59
CA ILE A 158 8.66 4.34 -5.01
C ILE A 158 7.82 3.28 -5.69
N LYS A 159 7.34 2.30 -4.92
CA LYS A 159 6.55 1.17 -5.41
C LYS A 159 5.13 1.25 -4.86
N LEU A 160 4.17 1.19 -5.77
CA LEU A 160 2.75 1.13 -5.45
C LEU A 160 2.20 -0.19 -5.98
N HIS A 161 1.56 -0.97 -5.12
CA HIS A 161 0.85 -2.18 -5.51
C HIS A 161 -0.65 -1.96 -5.34
N TYR A 162 -1.41 -2.13 -6.41
CA TYR A 162 -2.85 -1.97 -6.46
C TYR A 162 -3.54 -3.32 -6.64
N SER A 163 -4.75 -3.43 -6.09
CA SER A 163 -5.75 -4.40 -6.52
C SER A 163 -6.64 -3.73 -7.57
N ILE A 164 -6.54 -4.12 -8.84
CA ILE A 164 -7.39 -3.61 -9.91
C ILE A 164 -8.56 -4.57 -10.09
N SER A 165 -9.64 -4.33 -9.36
CA SER A 165 -10.75 -5.28 -9.22
C SER A 165 -12.11 -4.64 -9.46
N ILE A 166 -13.06 -5.46 -9.88
CA ILE A 166 -14.47 -5.08 -9.94
C ILE A 166 -14.96 -4.91 -8.50
N PRO A 167 -15.50 -3.74 -8.13
CA PRO A 167 -15.95 -3.47 -6.78
C PRO A 167 -16.87 -4.55 -6.22
N THR A 168 -16.73 -4.81 -4.91
CA THR A 168 -17.48 -5.82 -4.15
C THR A 168 -17.38 -7.26 -4.67
N THR A 169 -16.35 -7.57 -5.47
CA THR A 169 -16.07 -8.93 -5.96
C THR A 169 -14.63 -9.34 -5.73
N ASP A 170 -14.36 -10.63 -5.93
CA ASP A 170 -13.03 -11.23 -6.01
C ASP A 170 -12.44 -11.22 -7.43
N VAL A 171 -13.13 -10.60 -8.40
CA VAL A 171 -12.70 -10.55 -9.80
C VAL A 171 -11.78 -9.35 -10.01
N GLY A 172 -10.48 -9.63 -10.12
CA GLY A 172 -9.48 -8.60 -10.37
C GLY A 172 -8.07 -9.15 -10.57
N ILE A 173 -7.11 -8.23 -10.61
CA ILE A 173 -5.67 -8.53 -10.67
C ILE A 173 -4.89 -7.67 -9.69
N GLY A 174 -3.75 -8.18 -9.22
CA GLY A 174 -2.71 -7.34 -8.62
C GLY A 174 -1.92 -6.65 -9.73
N ALA A 175 -1.53 -5.40 -9.52
CA ALA A 175 -0.62 -4.70 -10.42
C ALA A 175 0.32 -3.80 -9.65
N THR A 176 1.58 -3.78 -10.06
CA THR A 176 2.62 -2.96 -9.43
C THR A 176 3.05 -1.87 -10.40
N ILE A 177 3.14 -0.63 -9.91
CA ILE A 177 3.84 0.45 -10.61
C ILE A 177 5.05 0.91 -9.77
N LYS A 178 6.21 1.03 -10.41
CA LYS A 178 7.46 1.48 -9.79
C LYS A 178 7.91 2.77 -10.44
N PHE A 179 8.12 3.80 -9.63
CA PHE A 179 8.63 5.10 -10.06
C PHE A 179 10.09 5.27 -9.67
N ALA A 180 10.90 5.70 -10.63
CA ALA A 180 12.23 6.25 -10.37
C ALA A 180 12.13 7.74 -9.98
N LYS A 181 13.19 8.29 -9.38
CA LYS A 181 13.25 9.69 -8.92
C LYS A 181 13.04 10.74 -10.01
N ASN A 182 13.27 10.38 -11.27
CA ASN A 182 13.04 11.25 -12.43
C ASN A 182 11.59 11.20 -12.96
N GLY A 183 10.69 10.47 -12.29
CA GLY A 183 9.29 10.31 -12.69
C GLY A 183 9.04 9.26 -13.77
N SER A 184 10.08 8.65 -14.34
CA SER A 184 9.90 7.47 -15.21
C SER A 184 9.37 6.29 -14.40
N TYR A 185 8.55 5.45 -15.04
CA TYR A 185 7.93 4.32 -14.38
C TYR A 185 7.90 3.06 -15.22
N ILE A 186 7.77 1.93 -14.53
CA ILE A 186 7.50 0.61 -15.11
C ILE A 186 6.30 -0.01 -14.41
N ILE A 187 5.58 -0.86 -15.12
CA ILE A 187 4.41 -1.59 -14.64
C ILE A 187 4.69 -3.10 -14.73
N GLU A 188 4.37 -3.83 -13.67
CA GLU A 188 4.59 -5.26 -13.50
C GLU A 188 3.32 -5.94 -12.93
N ASP A 189 3.13 -7.22 -13.22
CA ASP A 189 2.08 -8.09 -12.64
C ASP A 189 2.56 -8.82 -11.37
#